data_AF-A0A9N9PBH8-F1
#
_entry.id   AF-A0A9N9PBH8-F1
#
_cell.length_a   1.000
_cell.length_b   1.000
_cell.length_c   1.000
_cell.angle_alpha   90.00
_cell.angle_beta   90.00
_cell.angle_gamma   90.00
#
_symmetry.space_group_name_H-M   'P 1'
#
loop_
_entity.id
_entity.type
_entity.pdbx_description
1 polymer ?
#
loop_
_entity_poly.entity_id
_entity_poly.type
_entity_poly.pdbx_seq_one_letter_code
_entity_poly.pdbx_strand_id
1 'polypeptide(L)' 'TKKKKILLLIDGASSHSNNEYTHIKLYILPPHTSPYLQPCDARIIYSFKSYYQKLYLQNIVDAINAEEEIPRLNILEAIR' A
#
# COMPACT_ATOMS: atom_id res chain seq x y z
N THR A 1 -11.41 -32.66 1.07
CA THR A 1 -10.48 -31.52 0.87
C THR A 1 -9.64 -31.33 2.12
N LYS A 2 -8.30 -31.19 2.01
CA LYS A 2 -7.44 -30.90 3.18
C LYS A 2 -7.65 -29.45 3.64
N LYS A 3 -7.95 -29.26 4.91
CA LYS A 3 -7.98 -27.95 5.56
C LYS A 3 -6.56 -27.36 5.56
N LYS A 4 -6.35 -26.26 4.82
CA LYS A 4 -5.04 -25.56 4.76
C LYS A 4 -4.78 -24.88 6.10
N LYS A 5 -3.59 -25.06 6.66
CA LYS A 5 -3.08 -24.20 7.74
C LYS A 5 -2.57 -22.91 7.11
N ILE A 6 -2.97 -21.77 7.64
CA ILE A 6 -2.59 -20.44 7.15
C ILE A 6 -1.73 -19.77 8.21
N LEU A 7 -0.65 -19.10 7.80
CA LEU A 7 0.08 -18.16 8.64
C LEU A 7 -0.29 -16.75 8.18
N LEU A 8 -0.78 -15.92 9.09
CA LEU A 8 -1.16 -14.54 8.83
C LEU A 8 -0.15 -13.61 9.54
N LEU A 9 0.71 -12.98 8.73
CA LEU A 9 1.68 -11.98 9.18
C LEU A 9 1.02 -10.59 9.15
N ILE A 10 1.02 -9.89 10.27
CA ILE A 10 0.42 -8.55 10.41
C ILE A 10 1.38 -7.58 11.10
N ASP A 11 1.17 -6.28 10.92
CA ASP A 11 1.90 -5.27 11.69
C ASP A 11 1.39 -5.18 13.14
N GLY A 12 1.94 -4.22 13.90
CA GLY A 12 1.58 -3.98 15.30
C GLY A 12 0.42 -3.00 15.52
N ALA A 13 -0.44 -2.73 14.54
CA ALA A 13 -1.55 -1.79 14.70
C ALA A 13 -2.56 -2.26 15.77
N SER A 14 -3.01 -1.32 16.61
CA SER A 14 -3.91 -1.61 17.75
C SER A 14 -5.31 -2.08 17.34
N SER A 15 -5.67 -1.97 16.05
CA SER A 15 -6.90 -2.52 15.47
C SER A 15 -6.84 -4.04 15.26
N HIS A 16 -5.65 -4.64 15.31
CA HIS A 16 -5.46 -6.07 15.16
C HIS A 16 -5.74 -6.82 16.47
N SER A 17 -6.94 -7.40 16.56
CA SER A 17 -7.33 -8.26 17.67
C SER A 17 -6.69 -9.65 17.54
N ASN A 18 -6.06 -10.11 18.63
CA ASN A 18 -5.38 -11.40 18.70
C ASN A 18 -6.38 -12.55 18.96
N ASN A 19 -7.32 -12.75 18.03
CA ASN A 19 -8.36 -13.77 18.14
C ASN A 19 -7.81 -15.17 17.82
N GLU A 20 -8.36 -16.20 18.47
CA GLU A 20 -8.06 -17.59 18.12
C GLU A 20 -8.84 -18.04 16.88
N TYR A 21 -8.12 -18.56 15.89
CA TYR A 21 -8.69 -19.09 14.66
C TYR A 21 -8.34 -20.56 14.49
N THR A 22 -9.34 -21.38 14.13
CA THR A 22 -9.21 -22.85 14.04
C THR A 22 -8.19 -23.37 13.01
N HIS A 23 -7.77 -22.54 12.04
CA HIS A 23 -6.83 -22.92 10.98
C HIS A 23 -5.82 -21.82 10.62
N ILE A 24 -5.86 -20.66 11.28
CA ILE A 24 -4.98 -19.52 11.03
C ILE A 24 -4.11 -19.29 12.26
N LYS A 25 -2.79 -19.32 12.08
CA LYS A 25 -1.85 -18.83 13.09
C LYS A 25 -1.60 -17.35 12.81
N LEU A 26 -1.94 -16.49 13.77
CA LEU A 26 -1.55 -15.07 13.73
C LEU A 26 -0.08 -14.94 14.13
N TYR A 27 0.64 -14.01 13.50
CA TYR A 27 1.96 -13.57 13.94
C TYR A 27 2.08 -12.06 13.72
N ILE A 28 2.21 -11.32 14.82
CA ILE A 28 2.49 -9.89 14.82
C ILE A 28 3.99 -9.72 14.61
N LEU A 29 4.37 -8.91 13.63
CA LEU A 29 5.78 -8.62 13.34
C LEU A 29 6.45 -7.83 14.47
N PRO A 30 7.78 -7.95 14.65
CA PRO A 30 8.49 -7.15 15.64
C PRO A 30 8.35 -5.64 15.38
N PRO A 31 8.37 -4.80 16.44
CA PRO A 31 8.28 -3.34 16.29
C PRO A 31 9.28 -2.79 15.27
N HIS A 32 8.86 -1.76 14.52
CA HIS A 32 9.66 -1.07 13.49
C HIS A 32 10.11 -1.92 12.28
N THR A 33 9.64 -3.16 12.14
CA THR A 33 10.02 -4.03 11.01
C THR A 33 9.08 -3.98 9.81
N SER A 34 7.85 -3.43 9.94
CA SER A 34 6.86 -3.39 8.84
C SER A 34 7.41 -2.83 7.51
N PRO A 35 8.16 -1.70 7.48
CA PRO A 35 8.71 -1.16 6.23
C PRO A 35 9.64 -2.11 5.45
N TYR A 36 10.18 -3.14 6.12
CA TYR A 36 11.12 -4.11 5.57
C TYR A 36 10.50 -5.50 5.38
N LEU A 37 9.54 -5.88 6.24
CA LEU A 37 8.96 -7.22 6.28
C LEU A 37 7.53 -7.32 5.74
N GLN A 38 6.73 -6.24 5.79
CA GLN A 38 5.41 -6.24 5.15
C GLN A 38 5.56 -6.04 3.64
N PRO A 39 5.08 -6.97 2.79
CA PRO A 39 5.18 -6.82 1.34
C PRO A 39 4.47 -5.57 0.80
N CYS A 40 3.43 -5.11 1.51
CA CYS A 40 2.73 -3.87 1.23
C CYS A 40 3.67 -2.67 1.31
N ASP A 41 4.28 -2.44 2.46
CA ASP A 41 5.17 -1.30 2.71
C ASP A 41 6.47 -1.43 1.92
N ALA A 42 7.10 -2.60 1.97
CA ALA A 42 8.44 -2.85 1.41
C ALA A 42 8.50 -2.74 -0.12
N ARG A 43 7.37 -2.85 -0.84
CA ARG A 43 7.38 -2.75 -2.30
C ARG A 43 6.09 -2.35 -3.00
N ILE A 44 4.93 -2.80 -2.54
CA ILE A 44 3.66 -2.58 -3.27
C ILE A 44 3.27 -1.09 -3.22
N ILE A 45 3.27 -0.48 -2.03
CA ILE A 45 2.95 0.94 -1.84
C ILE A 45 3.95 1.83 -2.58
N TYR A 46 5.24 1.52 -2.48
CA TYR A 46 6.30 2.22 -3.22
C TYR A 46 6.06 2.18 -4.74
N SER A 47 5.74 1.00 -5.28
CA SER A 47 5.48 0.83 -6.72
C SER A 47 4.22 1.56 -7.14
N PHE A 48 3.12 1.44 -6.39
CA PHE A 48 1.87 2.13 -6.63
C PHE A 48 2.06 3.66 -6.68
N LYS A 49 2.75 4.22 -5.68
CA LYS A 49 3.16 5.62 -5.67
C LYS A 49 3.93 5.94 -6.96
N SER A 50 5.04 5.26 -7.22
CA SER A 50 5.89 5.53 -8.40
C SER A 50 5.12 5.56 -9.73
N TYR A 51 4.18 4.63 -9.95
CA TYR A 51 3.34 4.62 -11.16
C TYR A 51 2.34 5.78 -11.20
N TYR A 52 1.71 6.10 -10.07
CA TYR A 52 0.77 7.22 -9.99
C TYR A 52 1.44 8.56 -10.34
N GLN A 53 2.67 8.79 -9.89
CA GLN A 53 3.41 10.04 -10.18
C GLN A 53 3.58 10.24 -11.68
N LYS A 54 3.99 9.16 -12.34
CA LYS A 54 4.30 9.16 -13.76
C LYS A 54 3.04 9.50 -14.56
N LEU A 55 1.93 8.81 -14.27
CA LEU A 55 0.65 9.06 -14.94
C LEU A 55 0.17 10.50 -14.71
N TYR A 56 0.27 11.01 -13.48
CA TYR A 56 -0.13 12.38 -13.18
C TYR A 56 0.71 13.43 -13.94
N LEU A 57 2.04 13.28 -13.93
CA LEU A 57 2.94 14.19 -14.64
C LEU A 57 2.69 14.17 -16.16
N GLN A 58 2.33 13.02 -16.72
CA GLN A 58 1.93 12.90 -18.12
C GLN A 58 0.63 13.67 -18.39
N ASN A 59 -0.40 13.52 -17.56
CA ASN A 59 -1.66 14.27 -17.70
C ASN A 59 -1.46 15.80 -17.62
N ILE A 60 -0.52 16.32 -16.82
CA ILE A 60 -0.19 17.75 -16.82
C ILE A 60 0.41 18.17 -18.17
N VAL A 61 1.39 17.42 -18.67
CA VAL A 61 2.07 17.72 -19.93
C VAL A 61 1.07 17.72 -21.09
N ASP A 62 0.16 16.76 -21.11
CA ASP A 62 -0.87 16.66 -22.13
C ASP A 62 -1.86 17.84 -22.07
N ALA A 63 -2.31 18.25 -20.87
CA ALA A 63 -3.17 19.43 -20.69
C ALA A 63 -2.48 20.73 -21.14
N ILE A 64 -1.19 20.92 -20.81
CA ILE A 64 -0.41 22.08 -21.26
C ILE A 64 -0.28 22.10 -22.80
N ASN A 65 -0.04 20.93 -23.42
CA ASN A 65 0.05 20.82 -24.89
C ASN A 65 -1.28 21.08 -25.60
N ALA A 66 -2.41 20.87 -24.92
CA ALA A 66 -3.77 21.10 -25.43
C ALA A 66 -4.32 22.51 -25.15
N GLU A 67 -3.55 23.38 -24.47
CA GLU A 67 -4.00 24.68 -23.95
C GLU A 67 -5.21 24.58 -22.98
N GLU A 68 -5.33 23.44 -22.27
CA GLU A 68 -6.41 23.16 -21.32
C GLU A 68 -6.06 23.60 -19.87
N GLU A 69 -7.09 23.70 -19.00
CA GLU A 69 -6.87 23.99 -17.58
C GLU A 69 -6.12 22.83 -16.91
N ILE A 70 -5.00 23.13 -16.23
CA ILE A 70 -4.18 22.12 -15.56
C ILE A 70 -5.03 21.40 -14.50
N PRO A 71 -5.12 20.06 -14.51
CA PRO A 71 -5.93 19.30 -13.56
C PRO A 71 -5.57 19.64 -12.11
N ARG A 72 -6.57 20.13 -11.34
CA ARG A 72 -6.41 20.37 -9.90
C ARG A 72 -6.01 19.09 -9.19
N LEU A 73 -5.04 19.22 -8.30
CA LEU A 73 -4.20 18.12 -7.87
C LEU A 73 -4.52 17.71 -6.42
N ASN A 74 -4.81 16.42 -6.17
CA ASN A 74 -4.81 15.85 -4.81
C ASN A 74 -4.42 14.34 -4.82
N ILE A 75 -3.82 13.94 -3.70
CA ILE A 75 -3.76 12.61 -3.05
C ILE A 75 -2.95 12.78 -1.76
N LEU A 76 -1.82 13.50 -1.85
CA LEU A 76 -1.11 14.09 -0.70
C LEU A 76 -0.18 15.29 -1.04
N GLU A 77 -0.38 16.17 -2.04
CA GLU A 77 -1.47 16.29 -3.02
C GLU A 77 -1.17 15.56 -4.36
N ALA A 78 -0.11 14.76 -4.45
CA ALA A 78 0.00 13.77 -5.54
C ALA A 78 0.56 12.42 -5.10
N ILE A 79 1.49 12.40 -4.12
CA ILE A 79 2.17 11.16 -3.70
C ILE A 79 2.60 11.02 -2.26
N ARG A 80 3.10 12.11 -1.61
CA ARG A 80 3.93 12.10 -0.37
C ARG A 80 3.78 10.83 0.48
#